data_AF-Q2Y4L1-F1
#
_entry.id   AF-Q2Y4L1-F1
#
_cell.length_a   1.000
_cell.length_b   1.000
_cell.length_c   1.000
_cell.angle_alpha   90.00
_cell.angle_beta   90.00
_cell.angle_gamma   90.00
#
_symmetry.space_group_name_H-M   'P 1'
#
loop_
_entity.id
_entity.type
_entity.pdbx_description
1 polymer ?
#
loop_
_entity_poly.entity_id
_entity_poly.type
_entity_poly.pdbx_seq_one_letter_code
_entity_poly.pdbx_strand_id
1 'polypeptide(L)'
;MLIVYSSKMTKIELVCWKDKIGGEIERQVTDAFSYGFTVGSHGEWEMAIAKEDKEVSKNELMNIKIEDIELPPKAIVLPCIIMRHALGIVSSLAAVGQSKSVEEKRVLNEAIFQPMFDGKVSKGELLCVVNILYAAVERRLARGAAEKWLRERYKY
;
A
#
# COMPACT_ATOMS: atom_id res chain seq x y z
N MET A 1 10.11 -37.44 0.22
CA MET A 1 8.71 -37.08 -0.05
C MET A 1 8.26 -36.15 1.07
N LEU A 2 8.41 -34.83 0.89
CA LEU A 2 8.03 -33.83 1.91
C LEU A 2 6.60 -33.38 1.61
N ILE A 3 5.70 -33.67 2.55
CA ILE A 3 4.31 -33.25 2.54
C ILE A 3 4.29 -31.73 2.50
N VAL A 4 3.81 -31.17 1.39
CA VAL A 4 3.62 -29.73 1.21
C VAL A 4 2.42 -29.32 2.08
N TYR A 5 2.68 -28.57 3.15
CA TYR A 5 1.62 -27.91 3.92
C TYR A 5 0.87 -26.95 3.00
N SER A 6 -0.37 -27.29 2.68
CA SER A 6 -1.32 -26.44 1.98
C SER A 6 -1.61 -25.20 2.83
N SER A 7 -1.41 -24.00 2.29
CA SER A 7 -1.91 -22.77 2.89
C SER A 7 -3.42 -22.88 3.02
N LYS A 8 -3.97 -22.93 4.24
CA LYS A 8 -5.42 -23.04 4.46
C LYS A 8 -6.13 -21.87 3.78
N MET A 9 -6.87 -22.16 2.71
CA MET A 9 -7.76 -21.19 2.08
C MET A 9 -8.84 -20.79 3.09
N THR A 10 -9.07 -19.49 3.21
CA THR A 10 -10.04 -18.90 4.12
C THR A 10 -10.97 -18.02 3.30
N LYS A 11 -12.28 -18.22 3.45
CA LYS A 11 -13.26 -17.26 2.94
C LYS A 11 -13.17 -15.99 3.77
N ILE A 12 -12.98 -14.88 3.09
CA ILE A 12 -12.94 -13.54 3.69
C ILE A 12 -14.01 -12.67 3.02
N GLU A 13 -14.46 -11.65 3.75
CA GLU A 13 -15.25 -10.56 3.19
C GLU A 13 -14.35 -9.33 3.05
N LEU A 14 -14.22 -8.83 1.82
CA LEU A 14 -13.59 -7.56 1.50
C LEU A 14 -14.65 -6.46 1.61
N VAL A 15 -14.34 -5.41 2.37
CA VAL A 15 -15.19 -4.22 2.52
C VAL A 15 -14.42 -3.03 1.96
N CYS A 16 -14.89 -2.46 0.86
CA CYS A 16 -14.19 -1.38 0.15
C CYS A 16 -15.16 -0.30 -0.33
N TRP A 17 -14.62 0.85 -0.72
CA TRP A 17 -15.40 1.88 -1.41
C TRP A 17 -15.60 1.50 -2.87
N LYS A 18 -16.84 1.62 -3.35
CA LYS A 18 -17.24 1.25 -4.71
C LYS A 18 -16.93 2.34 -5.74
N ASP A 19 -17.18 3.60 -5.38
CA ASP A 19 -17.20 4.73 -6.30
C ASP A 19 -16.13 5.79 -5.98
N LYS A 20 -16.12 6.29 -4.74
CA LYS A 20 -15.12 7.25 -4.24
C LYS A 20 -14.78 6.99 -2.77
N ILE A 21 -13.65 7.50 -2.31
CA ILE A 21 -13.30 7.45 -0.88
C ILE A 21 -14.38 8.16 -0.06
N GLY A 22 -14.91 7.46 0.94
CA GLY A 22 -16.05 7.94 1.75
C GLY A 22 -17.43 7.79 1.08
N GLY A 23 -17.51 7.12 -0.08
CA GLY A 23 -18.75 6.89 -0.84
C GLY A 23 -19.48 5.58 -0.48
N GLU A 24 -20.10 4.96 -1.48
CA GLU A 24 -20.85 3.71 -1.31
C GLU A 24 -19.92 2.56 -0.89
N ILE A 25 -20.35 1.78 0.09
CA ILE A 25 -19.60 0.61 0.57
C ILE A 25 -20.03 -0.63 -0.22
N GLU A 26 -19.07 -1.31 -0.82
CA GLU A 26 -19.24 -2.62 -1.44
C GLU A 26 -18.66 -3.72 -0.53
N ARG A 27 -19.30 -4.89 -0.55
CA ARG A 27 -18.86 -6.10 0.15
C ARG A 27 -18.71 -7.24 -0.84
N GLN A 28 -17.54 -7.87 -0.86
CA GLN A 28 -17.25 -9.00 -1.74
C GLN A 28 -16.67 -10.16 -0.94
N VAL A 29 -17.28 -11.33 -1.05
CA VAL A 29 -16.71 -12.57 -0.49
C VAL A 29 -15.73 -13.18 -1.48
N THR A 30 -14.53 -13.50 -1.02
CA THR A 30 -13.50 -14.18 -1.82
C THR A 30 -12.71 -15.18 -0.99
N ASP A 31 -12.03 -16.11 -1.67
CA ASP A 31 -11.09 -17.00 -1.03
C ASP A 31 -9.70 -16.34 -0.97
N ALA A 32 -9.09 -16.32 0.21
CA ALA A 32 -7.77 -15.78 0.43
C ALA A 32 -6.89 -16.77 1.21
N PHE A 33 -5.58 -16.63 1.06
CA PHE A 33 -4.59 -17.39 1.82
C PHE A 33 -3.39 -16.50 2.12
N SER A 34 -2.74 -16.74 3.26
CA SER A 34 -1.51 -16.05 3.60
C SER A 34 -0.33 -16.63 2.83
N TYR A 35 0.58 -15.77 2.36
CA TYR A 35 1.85 -16.13 1.73
C TYR A 35 2.97 -15.22 2.25
N GLY A 36 4.20 -15.72 2.23
CA GLY A 36 5.40 -14.92 2.45
C GLY A 36 5.79 -14.20 1.18
N PHE A 37 6.67 -13.21 1.29
CA PHE A 37 7.27 -12.55 0.13
C PHE A 37 8.70 -12.16 0.44
N THR A 38 9.50 -12.06 -0.62
CA THR A 38 10.83 -11.46 -0.57
C THR A 38 10.86 -10.27 -1.51
N VAL A 39 11.52 -9.20 -1.08
CA VAL A 39 11.77 -8.02 -1.91
C VAL A 39 13.18 -8.13 -2.48
N GLY A 40 13.33 -7.90 -3.79
CA GLY A 40 14.62 -7.89 -4.46
C GLY A 40 15.45 -6.65 -4.12
N SER A 41 16.66 -6.56 -4.70
CA SER A 41 17.53 -5.37 -4.56
C SER A 41 17.11 -4.19 -5.43
N HIS A 42 16.11 -4.38 -6.30
CA HIS A 42 15.60 -3.36 -7.20
C HIS A 42 14.32 -2.75 -6.63
N GLY A 43 14.31 -1.42 -6.52
CA GLY A 43 13.15 -0.64 -6.14
C GLY A 43 13.17 0.68 -6.90
N GLU A 44 11.99 1.26 -7.04
CA GLU A 44 11.77 2.51 -7.75
C GLU A 44 11.19 3.56 -6.81
N TRP A 45 11.51 4.82 -7.10
CA TRP A 45 10.88 5.96 -6.50
C TRP A 45 9.97 6.63 -7.51
N GLU A 46 8.68 6.64 -7.19
CA GLU A 46 7.67 7.39 -7.93
C GLU A 46 7.22 8.62 -7.14
N MET A 47 6.60 9.56 -7.83
CA MET A 47 6.12 10.81 -7.23
C MET A 47 4.60 10.78 -7.06
N ALA A 48 4.11 11.03 -5.84
CA ALA A 48 2.71 11.32 -5.62
C ALA A 48 2.47 12.83 -5.78
N ILE A 49 2.14 13.24 -7.01
CA ILE A 49 1.93 14.65 -7.38
C ILE A 49 0.44 14.98 -7.30
N ALA A 50 0.08 16.08 -6.64
CA ALA A 50 -1.32 16.53 -6.54
C ALA A 50 -1.92 16.85 -7.91
N LYS A 51 -3.09 16.28 -8.22
CA LYS A 51 -3.84 16.49 -9.48
C LYS A 51 -4.94 17.54 -9.35
N GLU A 52 -5.18 18.03 -8.14
CA GLU A 52 -6.19 19.03 -7.81
C GLU A 52 -5.65 20.05 -6.80
N ASP A 53 -6.28 21.22 -6.76
CA ASP A 53 -6.15 22.16 -5.65
C ASP A 53 -7.09 21.72 -4.52
N LYS A 54 -6.60 21.69 -3.28
CA LYS A 54 -7.40 21.28 -2.13
C LYS A 54 -7.03 22.04 -0.87
N GLU A 55 -8.03 22.64 -0.22
CA GLU A 55 -7.89 23.15 1.15
C GLU A 55 -7.80 21.98 2.12
N VAL A 56 -6.86 22.07 3.05
CA VAL A 56 -6.60 21.06 4.06
C VAL A 56 -6.75 21.67 5.45
N SER A 57 -7.39 20.93 6.35
CA SER A 57 -7.59 21.31 7.75
C SER A 57 -6.75 20.41 8.64
N LYS A 58 -6.07 21.01 9.60
CA LYS A 58 -5.26 20.33 10.60
C LYS A 58 -6.04 19.22 11.28
N ASN A 59 -5.44 18.03 11.36
CA ASN A 59 -5.98 16.83 11.98
C ASN A 59 -7.23 16.23 11.30
N GLU A 60 -7.62 16.72 10.12
CA GLU A 60 -8.68 16.11 9.32
C GLU A 60 -8.07 15.23 8.22
N LEU A 61 -8.17 13.92 8.38
CA LEU A 61 -7.77 12.97 7.34
C LEU A 61 -8.65 13.18 6.10
N MET A 62 -8.00 13.32 4.95
CA MET A 62 -8.68 13.54 3.68
C MET A 62 -7.93 12.87 2.53
N ASN A 63 -8.66 12.54 1.48
CA ASN A 63 -8.05 12.11 0.23
C ASN A 63 -7.58 13.33 -0.58
N ILE A 64 -6.53 13.19 -1.37
CA ILE A 64 -6.12 14.16 -2.40
C ILE A 64 -5.93 13.37 -3.69
N LYS A 65 -6.55 13.80 -4.79
CA LYS A 65 -6.30 13.20 -6.10
C LYS A 65 -4.84 13.41 -6.49
N ILE A 66 -4.20 12.36 -6.97
CA ILE A 66 -2.83 12.41 -7.47
C ILE A 66 -2.78 12.03 -8.94
N GLU A 67 -1.67 12.34 -9.59
CA GLU A 67 -1.34 11.76 -10.88
C GLU A 67 -1.27 10.23 -10.76
N ASP A 68 -1.70 9.55 -11.82
CA ASP A 68 -1.88 8.11 -11.83
C ASP A 68 -0.51 7.42 -11.70
N ILE A 69 -0.34 6.58 -10.67
CA ILE A 69 0.85 5.74 -10.49
C ILE A 69 0.49 4.32 -10.91
N GLU A 70 1.05 3.87 -12.03
CA GLU A 70 0.85 2.51 -12.53
C GLU A 70 1.73 1.52 -11.76
N LEU A 71 1.10 0.48 -11.23
CA LEU A 71 1.78 -0.57 -10.49
C LEU A 71 1.83 -1.86 -11.29
N PRO A 72 3.04 -2.41 -11.51
CA PRO A 72 3.17 -3.71 -12.11
C PRO A 72 2.65 -4.81 -11.15
N PRO A 73 2.33 -5.99 -11.69
CA PRO A 73 2.08 -7.18 -10.88
C PRO A 73 3.19 -7.42 -9.87
N LYS A 74 2.81 -7.85 -8.67
CA LYS A 74 3.69 -8.22 -7.57
C LYS A 74 4.57 -7.07 -7.06
N ALA A 75 4.13 -5.82 -7.20
CA ALA A 75 4.74 -4.67 -6.54
C ALA A 75 4.14 -4.43 -5.14
N ILE A 76 4.99 -4.20 -4.16
CA ILE A 76 4.61 -3.66 -2.85
C ILE A 76 4.87 -2.16 -2.88
N VAL A 77 3.90 -1.39 -2.40
CA VAL A 77 3.95 0.07 -2.47
C VAL A 77 3.79 0.67 -1.09
N LEU A 78 4.69 1.57 -0.76
CA LEU A 78 4.71 2.24 0.54
C LEU A 78 5.08 3.71 0.33
N PRO A 79 4.33 4.66 0.93
CA PRO A 79 4.80 6.04 1.02
C PRO A 79 6.19 6.09 1.68
N CYS A 80 7.09 6.89 1.13
CA CYS A 80 8.37 7.16 1.78
C CYS A 80 8.09 8.01 3.03
N ILE A 81 8.45 7.49 4.20
CA ILE A 81 8.14 8.07 5.51
C ILE A 81 8.92 9.35 5.84
N ILE A 82 9.72 9.86 4.90
CA ILE A 82 10.36 11.16 5.03
C ILE A 82 9.31 12.23 4.70
N MET A 83 9.01 13.08 5.67
CA MET A 83 8.09 14.21 5.51
C MET A 83 8.59 15.13 4.38
N ARG A 84 7.78 15.28 3.32
CA ARG A 84 8.09 16.12 2.15
C ARG A 84 7.23 17.37 2.10
N HIS A 85 5.91 17.21 2.28
CA HIS A 85 4.99 18.33 2.20
C HIS A 85 4.92 19.10 3.52
N ALA A 86 5.04 20.42 3.46
CA ALA A 86 5.09 21.27 4.67
C ALA A 86 3.82 21.18 5.53
N LEU A 87 2.67 20.92 4.89
CA LEU A 87 1.38 20.85 5.56
C LEU A 87 1.08 19.49 6.22
N GLY A 88 1.79 18.40 5.89
CA GLY A 88 1.37 17.06 6.34
C GLY A 88 2.10 15.88 5.72
N ILE A 89 1.56 14.69 5.95
CA ILE A 89 2.11 13.42 5.45
C ILE A 89 1.08 12.65 4.64
N VAL A 90 1.55 11.83 3.69
CA VAL A 90 0.72 10.82 3.02
C VAL A 90 0.73 9.55 3.86
N SER A 91 -0.40 9.24 4.50
CA SER A 91 -0.55 8.09 5.39
C SER A 91 -0.86 6.79 4.63
N SER A 92 -1.48 6.89 3.46
CA SER A 92 -1.75 5.76 2.57
C SER A 92 -1.90 6.24 1.14
N LEU A 93 -1.61 5.36 0.18
CA LEU A 93 -2.07 5.53 -1.21
C LEU A 93 -3.34 4.71 -1.39
N ALA A 94 -4.20 5.15 -2.30
CA ALA A 94 -5.50 4.56 -2.49
C ALA A 94 -5.88 4.49 -3.97
N ALA A 95 -6.78 3.55 -4.24
CA ALA A 95 -7.56 3.42 -5.45
C ALA A 95 -8.97 3.04 -5.02
N VAL A 96 -9.96 3.45 -5.81
CA VAL A 96 -11.36 3.14 -5.53
C VAL A 96 -11.89 2.10 -6.52
N GLY A 97 -12.89 1.33 -6.10
CA GLY A 97 -13.49 0.25 -6.87
C GLY A 97 -13.04 -1.11 -6.40
N GLN A 98 -13.14 -2.10 -7.30
CA GLN A 98 -12.89 -3.48 -6.96
C GLN A 98 -11.45 -3.71 -6.46
N SER A 99 -11.33 -4.34 -5.30
CA SER A 99 -10.05 -4.75 -4.73
C SER A 99 -9.36 -5.73 -5.69
N LYS A 100 -8.20 -5.32 -6.21
CA LYS A 100 -7.39 -6.15 -7.11
C LYS A 100 -6.37 -6.97 -6.34
N SER A 101 -6.08 -8.16 -6.85
CA SER A 101 -5.02 -8.99 -6.30
C SER A 101 -3.64 -8.38 -6.55
N VAL A 102 -2.64 -8.75 -5.75
CA VAL A 102 -1.27 -8.25 -5.93
C VAL A 102 -0.66 -8.71 -7.26
N GLU A 103 -1.12 -9.83 -7.80
CA GLU A 103 -0.71 -10.41 -9.09
C GLU A 103 -1.24 -9.64 -10.30
N GLU A 104 -2.12 -8.67 -10.09
CA GLU A 104 -2.72 -7.86 -11.15
C GLU A 104 -2.04 -6.50 -11.26
N LYS A 105 -2.15 -5.89 -12.45
CA LYS A 105 -1.84 -4.47 -12.64
C LYS A 105 -2.83 -3.62 -11.84
N ARG A 106 -2.29 -2.67 -11.08
CA ARG A 106 -3.06 -1.73 -10.26
C ARG A 106 -2.70 -0.31 -10.65
N VAL A 107 -3.59 0.62 -10.35
CA VAL A 107 -3.37 2.06 -10.54
C VAL A 107 -3.72 2.72 -9.23
N LEU A 108 -2.85 3.58 -8.73
CA LEU A 108 -3.12 4.45 -7.58
C LEU A 108 -3.39 5.85 -8.10
N ASN A 109 -4.46 6.47 -7.65
CA ASN A 109 -4.90 7.78 -8.13
C ASN A 109 -5.34 8.73 -7.01
N GLU A 110 -5.28 8.28 -5.76
CA GLU A 110 -5.55 9.10 -4.58
C GLU A 110 -4.51 8.85 -3.49
N ALA A 111 -4.26 9.88 -2.69
CA ALA A 111 -3.44 9.81 -1.48
C ALA A 111 -4.31 10.17 -0.26
N ILE A 112 -4.27 9.35 0.78
CA ILE A 112 -4.81 9.72 2.10
C ILE A 112 -3.77 10.61 2.78
N PHE A 113 -4.09 11.89 2.85
CA PHE A 113 -3.26 12.92 3.42
C PHE A 113 -3.71 13.24 4.84
N GLN A 114 -2.73 13.35 5.74
CA GLN A 114 -2.91 13.73 7.13
C GLN A 114 -2.26 15.11 7.34
N PRO A 115 -3.06 16.18 7.37
CA PRO A 115 -2.56 17.53 7.58
C PRO A 115 -2.17 17.74 9.05
N MET A 116 -1.01 18.34 9.26
CA MET A 116 -0.54 18.85 10.55
C MET A 116 -0.81 20.35 10.72
N PHE A 117 -1.06 21.04 9.60
CA PHE A 117 -1.37 22.46 9.54
C PHE A 117 -2.52 22.70 8.56
N ASP A 118 -3.28 23.77 8.81
CA ASP A 118 -4.24 24.28 7.84
C ASP A 118 -3.49 24.89 6.65
N GLY A 119 -4.10 24.85 5.47
CA GLY A 119 -3.57 25.52 4.30
C GLY A 119 -4.13 24.95 3.01
N LYS A 120 -3.43 25.23 1.91
CA LYS A 120 -3.81 24.77 0.59
C LYS A 120 -2.71 23.89 0.01
N VAL A 121 -3.09 22.71 -0.45
CA VAL A 121 -2.31 21.92 -1.40
C VAL A 121 -2.69 22.37 -2.80
N SER A 122 -1.70 22.70 -3.62
CA SER A 122 -1.92 23.15 -5.00
C SER A 122 -1.65 22.02 -5.99
N LYS A 123 -2.36 22.04 -7.12
CA LYS A 123 -2.10 21.11 -8.22
C LYS A 123 -0.64 21.21 -8.68
N GLY A 124 0.02 20.06 -8.86
CA GLY A 124 1.43 19.95 -9.25
C GLY A 124 2.40 19.87 -8.07
N GLU A 125 1.93 20.05 -6.84
CA GLU A 125 2.80 19.91 -5.66
C GLU A 125 3.10 18.44 -5.36
N LEU A 126 4.34 18.17 -4.96
CA LEU A 126 4.77 16.84 -4.53
C LEU A 126 4.29 16.58 -3.09
N LEU A 127 3.39 15.60 -2.92
CA LEU A 127 2.90 15.20 -1.61
C LEU A 127 3.89 14.28 -0.90
N CYS A 128 4.39 13.26 -1.62
CA CYS A 128 5.41 12.35 -1.12
C CYS A 128 6.14 11.63 -2.27
N VAL A 129 7.26 11.00 -1.92
CA VAL A 129 7.89 9.98 -2.77
C VAL A 129 7.30 8.63 -2.39
N VAL A 130 7.06 7.76 -3.37
CA VAL A 130 6.47 6.44 -3.22
C VAL A 130 7.54 5.39 -3.51
N ASN A 131 7.76 4.46 -2.58
CA ASN A 131 8.62 3.30 -2.81
C ASN A 131 7.82 2.21 -3.52
N ILE A 132 8.29 1.78 -4.69
CA ILE A 132 7.79 0.62 -5.40
C ILE A 132 8.83 -0.49 -5.27
N LEU A 133 8.43 -1.59 -4.62
CA LEU A 133 9.29 -2.71 -4.29
C LEU A 133 8.80 -3.97 -4.98
N TYR A 134 9.63 -4.56 -5.83
CA TYR A 134 9.28 -5.77 -6.56
C TYR A 134 9.37 -7.00 -5.66
N ALA A 135 8.23 -7.67 -5.47
CA ALA A 135 8.11 -8.83 -4.61
C ALA A 135 8.08 -10.15 -5.40
N ALA A 136 8.85 -11.12 -4.94
CA ALA A 136 8.67 -12.52 -5.30
C ALA A 136 7.81 -13.21 -4.24
N VAL A 137 6.74 -13.87 -4.68
CA VAL A 137 5.79 -14.55 -3.79
C VAL A 137 6.36 -15.88 -3.33
N GLU A 138 6.44 -16.06 -2.01
CA GLU A 138 6.82 -17.32 -1.37
C GLU A 138 5.58 -17.97 -0.75
N ARG A 139 5.21 -19.18 -1.17
CA ARG A 139 4.05 -19.88 -0.60
C ARG A 139 4.20 -20.20 0.89
N ARG A 140 5.44 -20.21 1.40
CA ARG A 140 5.73 -20.47 2.81
C ARG A 140 5.83 -19.15 3.55
N LEU A 141 4.95 -18.96 4.53
CA LEU A 141 5.21 -17.97 5.58
C LEU A 141 6.50 -18.37 6.30
N ALA A 142 7.44 -17.45 6.42
CA ALA A 142 8.69 -17.64 7.16
C ALA A 142 8.44 -17.62 8.68
N ARG A 143 7.46 -18.41 9.17
CA ARG A 143 7.16 -18.57 10.60
C ARG A 143 8.40 -19.16 11.28
N GLY A 144 8.87 -18.50 12.34
CA GLY A 144 10.12 -18.84 13.01
C GLY A 144 11.39 -18.38 12.29
N ALA A 145 11.31 -17.55 11.23
CA ALA A 145 12.51 -16.99 10.60
C ALA A 145 13.25 -16.03 11.52
N ALA A 146 12.53 -15.23 12.31
CA ALA A 146 13.13 -14.42 13.37
C ALA A 146 13.80 -15.30 14.44
N GLU A 147 13.17 -16.40 14.86
CA GLU A 147 13.74 -17.34 15.84
C GLU A 147 14.94 -18.11 15.29
N LYS A 148 14.91 -18.49 14.01
CA LYS A 148 16.03 -19.11 13.30
C LYS A 148 17.19 -18.12 13.18
N TRP A 149 16.91 -16.88 12.76
CA TRP A 149 17.90 -15.81 12.65
C TRP A 149 18.52 -15.47 14.02
N LEU A 150 17.69 -15.38 15.08
CA LEU A 150 18.16 -15.17 16.45
C LEU A 150 19.03 -16.34 16.92
N ARG A 151 18.64 -17.60 16.66
CA ARG A 151 19.46 -18.78 17.00
C ARG A 151 20.79 -18.82 16.24
N GLU A 152 20.79 -18.48 14.94
CA GLU A 152 21.99 -18.46 14.11
C GLU A 152 22.93 -17.31 14.47
N ARG A 153 22.40 -16.19 14.99
CA ARG A 153 23.17 -15.01 15.38
C ARG A 153 23.69 -15.08 16.82
N TYR A 154 22.93 -15.68 17.74
CA TYR A 154 23.30 -15.82 19.15
C TYR A 154 23.72 -17.26 19.51
N LYS A 155 24.33 -17.99 18.56
CA LYS A 155 24.81 -19.38 18.75
C LYS A 155 25.40 -19.59 20.15
N TYR A 156 24.67 -20.30 21.00
CA TYR A 156 25.21 -21.29 21.91
C TYR A 156 25.07 -22.65 21.24
#